data_AF-A0AAN6T6G0-F1
#
_entry.id   AF-A0AAN6T6G0-F1
#
_cell.length_a   1.000
_cell.length_b   1.000
_cell.length_c   1.000
_cell.angle_alpha   90.00
_cell.angle_beta   90.00
_cell.angle_gamma   90.00
#
_symmetry.space_group_name_H-M   'P 1'
#
loop_
_entity.id
_entity.type
_entity.pdbx_description
1 polymer ?
#
loop_
_entity_poly.entity_id
_entity_poly.type
_entity_poly.pdbx_seq_one_letter_code
_entity_poly.pdbx_strand_id
1 'polypeptide(L)'
;MVDVGSVAIDAAGFRPSQQKEKEEDERKKQAELEARAREAAKRKEDEQRRREEEEREKEKERLRREEEEETKRIAEAETRKREEEQRRREEEEQERMRKEEEERKMREEEERKQREEEERRRLEEEEKKKQREEAERRRLDEEKRQKEEEERKKQEEEERLRREQLEREAAEEARRKQEEEEKREQERKERALREETERRRAAREAERAAKEADQRRIRLEQERSRLAKLPPVLRWLGKAVNPKLPEVAEKFSTMQGVRYDCINPEANGTRDGREQWLLNTQVALLLGERDLELSRYTAWSRIPVSPVAKRALWRLESDRYALTTPGLFELGEQLQDYYQGNEPHKMGYRMLERLRAEAWEKFAAMEMFFVKASDFLYIIPTIQHLRNVKLTVAYCELPENETQCISWAPHQKWRRDPGAHGLSGFAPSNKHYVNGELVSEDKPGLREASASPFPRQRVPRRGFLAIPRDGHGYARAVKEQGLDGFGADAESPLLPNGVHSSPISGASRAVTITTNGLGSPTSMTNATTNGAGDHPISPSSEAGLAQGLGLANGTGALSSTG
;
A
#
# COMPACT_ATOMS: atom_id res chain seq x y z
N MET A 1 -21.51 -101.45 46.41
CA MET A 1 -21.86 -100.09 46.86
C MET A 1 -21.17 -99.13 45.90
N VAL A 2 -21.91 -98.69 44.87
CA VAL A 2 -22.49 -97.34 44.66
C VAL A 2 -21.38 -96.31 44.35
N ASP A 3 -21.41 -95.42 43.35
CA ASP A 3 -22.02 -95.22 42.03
C ASP A 3 -21.44 -93.85 41.54
N VAL A 4 -21.41 -93.63 40.22
CA VAL A 4 -21.43 -92.35 39.43
C VAL A 4 -20.99 -91.05 40.15
N GLY A 5 -19.99 -90.28 39.69
CA GLY A 5 -19.92 -89.60 38.39
C GLY A 5 -20.33 -88.11 38.51
N SER A 6 -19.40 -87.21 38.15
CA SER A 6 -19.54 -85.84 37.61
C SER A 6 -20.60 -84.85 38.17
N VAL A 7 -20.14 -83.61 38.42
CA VAL A 7 -20.67 -82.32 37.88
C VAL A 7 -20.42 -81.21 38.90
N ALA A 8 -19.48 -80.32 38.56
CA ALA A 8 -19.39 -79.00 39.16
C ALA A 8 -20.59 -78.17 38.67
N ILE A 9 -21.39 -77.67 39.60
CA ILE A 9 -22.57 -76.85 39.34
C ILE A 9 -22.11 -75.41 39.13
N ASP A 10 -22.38 -74.89 37.93
CA ASP A 10 -22.30 -73.50 37.55
C ASP A 10 -23.13 -72.60 38.48
N ALA A 11 -22.50 -71.53 38.96
CA ALA A 11 -23.17 -70.36 39.50
C ALA A 11 -22.57 -69.08 38.87
N ALA A 12 -22.80 -68.92 37.56
CA ALA A 12 -22.56 -67.68 36.84
C ALA A 12 -23.82 -67.28 36.06
N GLY A 13 -24.92 -67.08 36.77
CA GLY A 13 -26.10 -66.41 36.24
C GLY A 13 -26.05 -64.91 36.53
N PHE A 14 -26.40 -64.08 35.54
CA PHE A 14 -26.71 -62.63 35.60
C PHE A 14 -25.49 -61.68 35.67
N ARG A 15 -25.19 -60.69 34.79
CA ARG A 15 -26.02 -59.76 33.97
C ARG A 15 -25.21 -59.12 32.80
N PRO A 16 -25.33 -59.57 31.54
CA PRO A 16 -24.80 -58.83 30.38
C PRO A 16 -25.69 -57.65 29.95
N SER A 17 -26.98 -57.66 30.32
CA SER A 17 -27.95 -56.63 29.87
C SER A 17 -27.77 -55.27 30.55
N GLN A 18 -27.33 -55.24 31.81
CA GLN A 18 -27.21 -53.97 32.56
C GLN A 18 -25.99 -53.12 32.17
N GLN A 19 -24.95 -53.72 31.61
CA GLN A 19 -23.80 -52.97 31.10
C GLN A 19 -24.11 -52.34 29.73
N LYS A 20 -24.84 -53.05 28.87
CA LYS A 20 -25.28 -52.51 27.57
C LYS A 20 -26.31 -51.37 27.74
N GLU A 21 -27.25 -51.49 28.68
CA GLU A 21 -28.17 -50.38 28.99
C GLU A 21 -27.44 -49.13 29.50
N LYS A 22 -26.43 -49.30 30.37
CA LYS A 22 -25.64 -48.17 30.88
C LYS A 22 -24.84 -47.48 29.77
N GLU A 23 -24.23 -48.24 28.88
CA GLU A 23 -23.46 -47.70 27.76
C GLU A 23 -24.37 -46.99 26.74
N GLU A 24 -25.58 -47.51 26.51
CA GLU A 24 -26.58 -46.85 25.67
C GLU A 24 -27.12 -45.56 26.29
N ASP A 25 -27.36 -45.54 27.61
CA ASP A 25 -27.79 -44.35 28.35
C ASP A 25 -26.70 -43.27 28.39
N GLU A 26 -25.43 -43.64 28.55
CA GLU A 26 -24.30 -42.70 28.46
C GLU A 26 -24.17 -42.10 27.06
N ARG A 27 -24.34 -42.92 26.02
CA ARG A 27 -24.31 -42.45 24.63
C ARG A 27 -25.49 -41.53 24.31
N LYS A 28 -26.68 -41.80 24.84
CA LYS A 28 -27.84 -40.90 24.73
C LYS A 28 -27.59 -39.57 25.44
N LYS A 29 -27.05 -39.58 26.67
CA LYS A 29 -26.69 -38.36 27.40
C LYS A 29 -25.62 -37.54 26.68
N GLN A 30 -24.62 -38.20 26.09
CA GLN A 30 -23.57 -37.52 25.33
C GLN A 30 -24.13 -36.89 24.04
N ALA A 31 -25.01 -37.58 23.33
CA ALA A 31 -25.70 -37.03 22.16
C ALA A 31 -26.62 -35.85 22.51
N GLU A 32 -27.32 -35.90 23.65
CA GLU A 32 -28.16 -34.81 24.14
C GLU A 32 -27.35 -33.57 24.53
N LEU A 33 -26.21 -33.77 25.19
CA LEU A 33 -25.26 -32.70 25.52
C LEU A 33 -24.67 -32.06 24.26
N GLU A 34 -24.32 -32.85 23.25
CA GLU A 34 -23.80 -32.34 21.98
C GLU A 34 -24.88 -31.58 21.20
N ALA A 35 -26.12 -32.08 21.18
CA ALA A 35 -27.24 -31.39 20.56
C ALA A 35 -27.51 -30.03 21.24
N ARG A 36 -27.49 -30.00 22.58
CA ARG A 36 -27.65 -28.76 23.36
C ARG A 36 -26.50 -27.78 23.15
N ALA A 37 -25.27 -28.27 22.99
CA ALA A 37 -24.11 -27.44 22.67
C ALA A 37 -24.20 -26.83 21.25
N ARG A 38 -24.66 -27.61 20.26
CA ARG A 38 -24.89 -27.12 18.89
C ARG A 38 -26.01 -26.08 18.84
N GLU A 39 -27.10 -26.29 19.58
CA GLU A 39 -28.19 -25.32 19.66
C GLU A 39 -27.73 -24.02 20.35
N ALA A 40 -26.96 -24.12 21.43
CA ALA A 40 -26.37 -22.95 22.10
C ALA A 40 -25.38 -22.19 21.20
N ALA A 41 -24.58 -22.89 20.40
CA ALA A 41 -23.69 -22.27 19.42
C ALA A 41 -24.47 -21.53 18.34
N LYS A 42 -25.53 -22.14 17.79
CA LYS A 42 -26.38 -21.51 16.78
C LYS A 42 -27.10 -20.26 17.33
N ARG A 43 -27.59 -20.31 18.57
CA ARG A 43 -28.19 -19.14 19.23
C ARG A 43 -27.21 -17.98 19.39
N LYS A 44 -25.94 -18.26 19.71
CA LYS A 44 -24.89 -17.23 19.81
C LYS A 44 -24.53 -16.64 18.46
N GLU A 45 -24.47 -17.47 17.42
CA GLU A 45 -24.23 -17.02 16.04
C GLU A 45 -25.37 -16.13 15.53
N ASP A 46 -26.63 -16.53 15.76
CA ASP A 46 -27.81 -15.74 15.40
C ASP A 46 -27.86 -14.41 16.18
N GLU A 47 -27.49 -14.40 17.46
CA GLU A 47 -27.40 -13.18 18.27
C GLU A 47 -26.28 -12.25 17.79
N GLN A 48 -25.12 -12.79 17.44
CA GLN A 48 -24.02 -12.01 16.87
C GLN A 48 -24.40 -11.40 15.52
N ARG A 49 -25.07 -12.18 14.66
CA ARG A 49 -25.57 -11.70 13.36
C ARG A 49 -26.56 -10.56 13.50
N ARG A 50 -27.48 -10.65 14.47
CA ARG A 50 -28.42 -9.55 14.78
C ARG A 50 -27.72 -8.29 15.27
N ARG A 51 -26.68 -8.41 16.10
CA ARG A 51 -25.89 -7.26 16.57
C ARG A 51 -25.11 -6.60 15.44
N GLU A 52 -24.49 -7.40 14.56
CA GLU A 52 -23.78 -6.89 13.39
C GLU A 52 -24.73 -6.20 12.39
N GLU A 53 -25.95 -6.71 12.22
CA GLU A 53 -26.98 -6.09 11.37
C GLU A 53 -27.49 -4.77 11.98
N GLU A 54 -27.71 -4.71 13.30
CA GLU A 54 -28.12 -3.49 14.00
C GLU A 54 -27.03 -2.40 13.97
N GLU A 55 -25.75 -2.78 14.14
CA GLU A 55 -24.60 -1.87 14.00
C GLU A 55 -24.49 -1.31 12.57
N ARG A 56 -24.67 -2.16 11.55
CA ARG A 56 -24.65 -1.73 10.14
C ARG A 56 -25.79 -0.77 9.81
N GLU A 57 -26.98 -1.00 10.34
CA GLU A 57 -28.10 -0.07 10.14
C GLU A 57 -27.88 1.26 10.86
N LYS A 58 -27.32 1.26 12.08
CA LYS A 58 -26.92 2.49 12.78
C LYS A 58 -25.83 3.26 12.02
N GLU A 59 -24.86 2.57 11.43
CA GLU A 59 -23.81 3.18 10.61
C GLU A 59 -24.38 3.82 9.34
N LYS A 60 -25.27 3.12 8.62
CA LYS A 60 -25.98 3.68 7.45
C LYS A 60 -26.83 4.89 7.81
N GLU A 61 -27.53 4.86 8.96
CA GLU A 61 -28.33 5.98 9.41
C GLU A 61 -27.46 7.19 9.76
N ARG A 62 -26.29 6.97 10.39
CA ARG A 62 -25.31 8.03 10.65
C ARG A 62 -24.76 8.63 9.36
N LEU A 63 -24.36 7.81 8.38
CA LEU A 63 -23.92 8.31 7.07
C LEU A 63 -24.99 9.14 6.37
N ARG A 64 -26.25 8.69 6.38
CA ARG A 64 -27.35 9.46 5.78
C ARG A 64 -27.56 10.81 6.46
N ARG A 65 -27.46 10.87 7.80
CA ARG A 65 -27.57 12.14 8.54
C ARG A 65 -26.39 13.06 8.26
N GLU A 66 -25.18 12.52 8.14
CA GLU A 66 -23.97 13.29 7.79
C GLU A 66 -24.07 13.85 6.36
N GLU A 67 -24.54 13.06 5.38
CA GLU A 67 -24.81 13.53 4.01
C GLU A 67 -25.93 14.59 3.95
N GLU A 68 -27.02 14.41 4.70
CA GLU A 68 -28.12 15.39 4.76
C GLU A 68 -27.67 16.71 5.42
N GLU A 69 -26.82 16.64 6.45
CA GLU A 69 -26.26 17.83 7.07
C GLU A 69 -25.24 18.53 6.16
N GLU A 70 -24.41 17.78 5.44
CA GLU A 70 -23.46 18.35 4.48
C GLU A 70 -24.17 19.02 3.31
N THR A 71 -25.19 18.38 2.73
CA THR A 71 -26.00 18.97 1.66
C THR A 71 -26.74 20.23 2.13
N LYS A 72 -27.26 20.24 3.36
CA LYS A 72 -27.86 21.43 3.96
C LYS A 72 -26.85 22.56 4.18
N ARG A 73 -25.64 22.24 4.65
CA ARG A 73 -24.54 23.24 4.81
C ARG A 73 -24.10 23.82 3.46
N ILE A 74 -24.04 23.01 2.41
CA ILE A 74 -23.73 23.48 1.05
C ILE A 74 -24.84 24.40 0.55
N ALA A 75 -26.11 24.03 0.74
CA ALA A 75 -27.24 24.86 0.35
C ALA A 75 -27.29 26.20 1.11
N GLU A 76 -27.06 26.21 2.43
CA GLU A 76 -26.97 27.44 3.23
C GLU A 76 -25.78 28.31 2.86
N ALA A 77 -24.63 27.71 2.51
CA ALA A 77 -23.47 28.47 2.04
C ALA A 77 -23.73 29.09 0.66
N GLU A 78 -24.48 28.41 -0.21
CA GLU A 78 -24.85 28.93 -1.52
C GLU A 78 -25.88 30.05 -1.43
N THR A 79 -26.90 29.92 -0.57
CA THR A 79 -27.86 31.01 -0.34
C THR A 79 -27.19 32.23 0.26
N ARG A 80 -26.30 32.05 1.24
CA ARG A 80 -25.53 33.16 1.84
C ARG A 80 -24.63 33.86 0.83
N LYS A 81 -23.99 33.11 -0.08
CA LYS A 81 -23.21 33.72 -1.18
C LYS A 81 -24.07 34.51 -2.15
N ARG A 82 -25.26 34.01 -2.49
CA ARG A 82 -26.21 34.72 -3.37
C ARG A 82 -26.74 36.01 -2.71
N GLU A 83 -27.04 35.98 -1.41
CA GLU A 83 -27.44 37.17 -0.65
C GLU A 83 -26.32 38.21 -0.56
N GLU A 84 -25.07 37.77 -0.31
CA GLU A 84 -23.92 38.67 -0.25
C GLU A 84 -23.59 39.29 -1.62
N GLU A 85 -23.71 38.50 -2.70
CA GLU A 85 -23.56 39.00 -4.07
C GLU A 85 -24.67 39.99 -4.44
N GLN A 86 -25.92 39.73 -4.03
CA GLN A 86 -27.03 40.63 -4.26
C GLN A 86 -26.86 41.96 -3.50
N ARG A 87 -26.45 41.91 -2.22
CA ARG A 87 -26.14 43.14 -1.45
C ARG A 87 -25.00 43.93 -2.07
N ARG A 88 -23.96 43.26 -2.58
CA ARG A 88 -22.86 43.96 -3.27
C ARG A 88 -23.32 44.63 -4.55
N ARG A 89 -24.20 44.00 -5.32
CA ARG A 89 -24.80 44.60 -6.53
C ARG A 89 -25.68 45.79 -6.19
N GLU A 90 -26.49 45.70 -5.13
CA GLU A 90 -27.33 46.81 -4.64
C GLU A 90 -26.47 47.99 -4.14
N GLU A 91 -25.35 47.73 -3.46
CA GLU A 91 -24.39 48.76 -3.05
C GLU A 91 -23.67 49.41 -4.25
N GLU A 92 -23.22 48.61 -5.22
CA GLU A 92 -22.61 49.11 -6.47
C GLU A 92 -23.61 49.94 -7.31
N GLU A 93 -24.88 49.56 -7.33
CA GLU A 93 -25.95 50.29 -8.04
C GLU A 93 -26.32 51.59 -7.30
N GLN A 94 -26.40 51.59 -5.97
CA GLN A 94 -26.57 52.82 -5.19
C GLN A 94 -25.39 53.79 -5.35
N GLU A 95 -24.15 53.29 -5.39
CA GLU A 95 -22.98 54.13 -5.62
C GLU A 95 -22.97 54.73 -7.03
N ARG A 96 -23.38 53.95 -8.05
CA ARG A 96 -23.57 54.46 -9.42
C ARG A 96 -24.67 55.52 -9.49
N MET A 97 -25.81 55.29 -8.86
CA MET A 97 -26.90 56.27 -8.80
C MET A 97 -26.47 57.57 -8.10
N ARG A 98 -25.69 57.49 -7.02
CA ARG A 98 -25.12 58.68 -6.35
C ARG A 98 -24.15 59.45 -7.24
N LYS A 99 -23.27 58.74 -7.97
CA LYS A 99 -22.34 59.36 -8.93
C LYS A 99 -23.07 59.99 -10.11
N GLU A 100 -24.12 59.34 -10.63
CA GLU A 100 -24.97 59.91 -11.69
C GLU A 100 -25.77 61.12 -11.19
N GLU A 101 -26.25 61.12 -9.94
CA GLU A 101 -26.94 62.28 -9.35
C GLU A 101 -25.99 63.46 -9.10
N GLU A 102 -24.76 63.19 -8.63
CA GLU A 102 -23.72 64.22 -8.49
C GLU A 102 -23.26 64.76 -9.85
N GLU A 103 -23.07 63.91 -10.86
CA GLU A 103 -22.71 64.33 -12.20
C GLU A 103 -23.84 65.13 -12.86
N ARG A 104 -25.10 64.75 -12.63
CA ARG A 104 -26.26 65.51 -13.10
C ARG A 104 -26.39 66.85 -12.40
N LYS A 105 -26.13 66.94 -11.09
CA LYS A 105 -26.08 68.22 -10.35
C LYS A 105 -24.97 69.12 -10.87
N MET A 106 -23.79 68.58 -11.15
CA MET A 106 -22.68 69.34 -11.73
C MET A 106 -23.03 69.87 -13.13
N ARG A 107 -23.70 69.07 -13.97
CA ARG A 107 -24.17 69.51 -15.29
C ARG A 107 -25.29 70.55 -15.22
N GLU A 108 -26.26 70.38 -14.29
CA GLU A 108 -27.34 71.37 -14.08
C GLU A 108 -26.79 72.68 -13.49
N GLU A 109 -25.76 72.64 -12.65
CA GLU A 109 -25.09 73.82 -12.10
C GLU A 109 -24.21 74.52 -13.16
N GLU A 110 -23.54 73.76 -14.02
CA GLU A 110 -22.76 74.30 -15.15
C GLU A 110 -23.67 74.92 -16.24
N GLU A 111 -24.82 74.30 -16.54
CA GLU A 111 -25.80 74.85 -17.48
C GLU A 111 -26.49 76.11 -16.93
N ARG A 112 -26.74 76.17 -15.60
CA ARG A 112 -27.26 77.37 -14.94
C ARG A 112 -26.24 78.51 -14.95
N LYS A 113 -24.95 78.20 -14.75
CA LYS A 113 -23.85 79.17 -14.81
C LYS A 113 -23.65 79.73 -16.22
N GLN A 114 -23.80 78.89 -17.26
CA GLN A 114 -23.76 79.34 -18.66
C GLN A 114 -24.96 80.22 -19.03
N ARG A 115 -26.16 79.93 -18.50
CA ARG A 115 -27.35 80.79 -18.70
C ARG A 115 -27.23 82.13 -17.96
N GLU A 116 -26.63 82.17 -16.77
CA GLU A 116 -26.36 83.41 -16.03
C GLU A 116 -25.23 84.26 -16.69
N GLU A 117 -24.24 83.63 -17.33
CA GLU A 117 -23.21 84.35 -18.12
C GLU A 117 -23.73 84.91 -19.46
N GLU A 118 -24.68 84.23 -20.10
CA GLU A 118 -25.29 84.70 -21.35
C GLU A 118 -26.29 85.85 -21.12
N GLU A 119 -26.97 85.90 -19.97
CA GLU A 119 -27.86 87.01 -19.58
C GLU A 119 -27.07 88.25 -19.10
N ARG A 120 -25.94 88.04 -18.40
CA ARG A 120 -25.06 89.12 -17.92
C ARG A 120 -24.27 89.79 -19.06
N ARG A 121 -23.97 89.06 -20.14
CA ARG A 121 -23.40 89.63 -21.39
C ARG A 121 -24.39 90.45 -22.21
N ARG A 122 -25.71 90.25 -22.05
CA ARG A 122 -26.73 91.05 -22.75
C ARG A 122 -27.08 92.36 -22.03
N LEU A 123 -26.87 92.45 -20.71
CA LEU A 123 -27.12 93.67 -19.92
C LEU A 123 -25.95 94.67 -19.92
N GLU A 124 -24.71 94.25 -20.17
CA GLU A 124 -23.55 95.16 -20.22
C GLU A 124 -23.34 95.88 -21.55
N GLU A 125 -24.03 95.51 -22.64
CA GLU A 125 -23.95 96.20 -23.93
C GLU A 125 -25.01 97.30 -24.12
N GLU A 126 -26.05 97.39 -23.28
CA GLU A 126 -27.11 98.42 -23.43
C GLU A 126 -26.91 99.67 -22.55
N GLU A 127 -26.07 99.61 -21.50
CA GLU A 127 -25.92 100.74 -20.56
C GLU A 127 -24.70 101.66 -20.82
N LYS A 128 -23.88 101.37 -21.85
CA LYS A 128 -22.71 102.20 -22.20
C LYS A 128 -22.94 103.23 -23.31
N LYS A 129 -24.18 103.44 -23.75
CA LYS A 129 -24.51 104.42 -24.82
C LYS A 129 -25.57 105.46 -24.46
N LYS A 130 -25.84 105.71 -23.17
CA LYS A 130 -26.87 106.69 -22.78
C LYS A 130 -26.56 107.61 -21.59
N GLN A 131 -25.30 107.77 -21.22
CA GLN A 131 -24.90 108.80 -20.24
C GLN A 131 -23.69 109.64 -20.72
N ARG A 132 -23.74 109.98 -22.00
CA ARG A 132 -23.04 111.08 -22.67
C ARG A 132 -24.11 111.59 -23.62
N GLU A 133 -24.86 112.64 -23.31
CA GLU A 133 -24.44 114.03 -23.22
C GLU A 133 -25.44 114.78 -22.33
N GLU A 134 -24.92 115.59 -21.43
CA GLU A 134 -25.12 117.04 -21.41
C GLU A 134 -26.05 117.52 -20.29
N ALA A 135 -25.43 118.33 -19.43
CA ALA A 135 -25.94 119.58 -18.87
C ALA A 135 -27.20 119.46 -18.00
N GLU A 136 -27.13 119.69 -16.69
CA GLU A 136 -26.60 120.86 -16.01
C GLU A 136 -25.95 120.43 -14.68
N ARG A 137 -24.90 121.04 -14.15
CA ARG A 137 -24.72 122.49 -14.08
C ARG A 137 -23.26 122.79 -13.80
N ARG A 138 -22.63 123.41 -14.78
CA ARG A 138 -21.49 124.30 -14.55
C ARG A 138 -21.83 125.32 -13.45
N ARG A 139 -20.79 125.71 -12.70
CA ARG A 139 -20.62 126.96 -11.93
C ARG A 139 -21.16 126.97 -10.50
N LEU A 140 -20.25 126.76 -9.54
CA LEU A 140 -19.64 127.91 -8.88
C LEU A 140 -18.17 127.60 -8.55
N ASP A 141 -17.29 128.45 -9.07
CA ASP A 141 -15.98 128.89 -8.58
C ASP A 141 -15.28 128.12 -7.44
N GLU A 142 -14.14 127.53 -7.79
CA GLU A 142 -12.81 128.09 -7.49
C GLU A 142 -12.77 129.18 -6.40
N GLU A 143 -12.57 128.80 -5.14
CA GLU A 143 -11.53 129.36 -4.27
C GLU A 143 -11.63 128.76 -2.86
N LYS A 144 -10.47 128.30 -2.33
CA LYS A 144 -10.24 127.64 -1.03
C LYS A 144 -10.61 126.15 -1.03
N ARG A 145 -9.69 125.23 -1.30
CA ARG A 145 -8.54 124.95 -0.43
C ARG A 145 -7.49 124.11 -1.18
N GLN A 146 -6.73 124.75 -2.06
CA GLN A 146 -5.45 124.21 -2.53
C GLN A 146 -4.33 124.38 -1.48
N LYS A 147 -4.48 123.86 -0.25
CA LYS A 147 -3.35 123.84 0.71
C LYS A 147 -3.29 122.67 1.70
N GLU A 148 -4.06 121.59 1.55
CA GLU A 148 -4.04 120.52 2.59
C GLU A 148 -4.19 119.07 2.06
N GLU A 149 -3.93 118.81 0.77
CA GLU A 149 -4.10 117.48 0.19
C GLU A 149 -2.80 116.83 -0.34
N GLU A 150 -1.65 117.46 -0.11
CA GLU A 150 -0.35 116.93 -0.54
C GLU A 150 0.39 116.14 0.56
N GLU A 151 -0.06 116.24 1.82
CA GLU A 151 0.53 115.50 2.95
C GLU A 151 -0.26 114.23 3.31
N ARG A 152 -1.55 114.14 2.97
CA ARG A 152 -2.36 112.90 3.11
C ARG A 152 -2.07 111.86 2.02
N LYS A 153 -1.67 112.28 0.81
CA LYS A 153 -1.36 111.36 -0.30
C LYS A 153 -0.09 110.54 -0.08
N LYS A 154 0.93 111.08 0.59
CA LYS A 154 2.17 110.32 0.88
C LYS A 154 2.00 109.31 2.00
N GLN A 155 1.18 109.59 3.02
CA GLN A 155 0.90 108.63 4.09
C GLN A 155 -0.11 107.55 3.67
N GLU A 156 -1.11 107.86 2.83
CA GLU A 156 -2.02 106.85 2.27
C GLU A 156 -1.37 105.96 1.19
N GLU A 157 -0.40 106.45 0.40
CA GLU A 157 0.38 105.60 -0.53
C GLU A 157 1.36 104.69 0.20
N GLU A 158 2.05 105.17 1.24
CA GLU A 158 3.00 104.35 2.02
C GLU A 158 2.26 103.31 2.89
N GLU A 159 1.08 103.64 3.44
CA GLU A 159 0.22 102.67 4.15
C GLU A 159 -0.45 101.67 3.18
N ARG A 160 -0.88 102.09 1.97
CA ARG A 160 -1.36 101.16 0.93
C ARG A 160 -0.26 100.22 0.48
N LEU A 161 0.95 100.71 0.25
CA LEU A 161 2.07 99.89 -0.21
C LEU A 161 2.47 98.88 0.88
N ARG A 162 2.42 99.27 2.16
CA ARG A 162 2.72 98.38 3.29
C ARG A 162 1.61 97.37 3.56
N ARG A 163 0.33 97.75 3.40
CA ARG A 163 -0.81 96.80 3.44
C ARG A 163 -0.79 95.85 2.25
N GLU A 164 -0.49 96.33 1.05
CA GLU A 164 -0.38 95.50 -0.15
C GLU A 164 0.82 94.55 -0.09
N GLN A 165 1.94 94.98 0.49
CA GLN A 165 3.08 94.09 0.78
C GLN A 165 2.75 93.05 1.84
N LEU A 166 2.11 93.43 2.96
CA LEU A 166 1.67 92.49 3.98
C LEU A 166 0.59 91.52 3.46
N GLU A 167 -0.31 91.98 2.60
CA GLU A 167 -1.35 91.16 1.99
C GLU A 167 -0.76 90.22 0.93
N ARG A 168 0.24 90.67 0.14
CA ARG A 168 0.99 89.80 -0.78
C ARG A 168 1.86 88.79 -0.04
N GLU A 169 2.55 89.19 1.03
CA GLU A 169 3.33 88.27 1.86
C GLU A 169 2.42 87.26 2.57
N ALA A 170 1.28 87.69 3.11
CA ALA A 170 0.31 86.78 3.72
C ALA A 170 -0.34 85.85 2.68
N ALA A 171 -0.64 86.33 1.48
CA ALA A 171 -1.16 85.52 0.39
C ALA A 171 -0.11 84.54 -0.16
N GLU A 172 1.16 84.94 -0.27
CA GLU A 172 2.26 84.09 -0.71
C GLU A 172 2.62 83.04 0.36
N GLU A 173 2.59 83.40 1.65
CA GLU A 173 2.77 82.46 2.75
C GLU A 173 1.59 81.48 2.85
N ALA A 174 0.35 81.94 2.63
CA ALA A 174 -0.82 81.07 2.55
C ALA A 174 -0.73 80.11 1.35
N ARG A 175 -0.29 80.60 0.18
CA ARG A 175 -0.09 79.77 -1.02
C ARG A 175 1.04 78.76 -0.83
N ARG A 176 2.16 79.15 -0.20
CA ARG A 176 3.23 78.23 0.18
C ARG A 176 2.79 77.17 1.16
N LYS A 177 1.96 77.53 2.16
CA LYS A 177 1.38 76.55 3.10
C LYS A 177 0.47 75.56 2.38
N GLN A 178 -0.37 76.02 1.46
CA GLN A 178 -1.22 75.14 0.65
C GLN A 178 -0.41 74.24 -0.29
N GLU A 179 0.59 74.77 -1.01
CA GLU A 179 1.48 73.97 -1.86
C GLU A 179 2.30 72.94 -1.06
N GLU A 180 2.77 73.30 0.15
CA GLU A 180 3.49 72.38 1.03
C GLU A 180 2.56 71.30 1.62
N GLU A 181 1.34 71.66 1.99
CA GLU A 181 0.32 70.73 2.48
C GLU A 181 -0.14 69.77 1.39
N GLU A 182 -0.38 70.27 0.17
CA GLU A 182 -0.72 69.45 -0.99
C GLU A 182 0.42 68.50 -1.38
N LYS A 183 1.66 68.96 -1.37
CA LYS A 183 2.83 68.11 -1.62
C LYS A 183 3.00 67.04 -0.55
N ARG A 184 2.77 67.38 0.73
CA ARG A 184 2.76 66.41 1.84
C ARG A 184 1.62 65.41 1.70
N GLU A 185 0.46 65.82 1.22
CA GLU A 185 -0.68 64.94 0.98
C GLU A 185 -0.42 63.99 -0.20
N GLN A 186 0.15 64.50 -1.29
CA GLN A 186 0.58 63.69 -2.44
C GLN A 186 1.64 62.67 -2.05
N GLU A 187 2.64 63.06 -1.26
CA GLU A 187 3.68 62.15 -0.76
C GLU A 187 3.09 61.07 0.16
N ARG A 188 2.11 61.42 1.02
CA ARG A 188 1.38 60.46 1.85
C ARG A 188 0.57 59.47 1.01
N LYS A 189 -0.14 59.95 -0.02
CA LYS A 189 -0.91 59.12 -0.96
C LYS A 189 0.00 58.19 -1.76
N GLU A 190 1.14 58.67 -2.23
CA GLU A 190 2.12 57.87 -2.96
C GLU A 190 2.77 56.78 -2.08
N ARG A 191 3.14 57.12 -0.84
CA ARG A 191 3.65 56.16 0.14
C ARG A 191 2.59 55.09 0.47
N ALA A 192 1.35 55.51 0.69
CA ALA A 192 0.24 54.58 0.95
C ALA A 192 0.00 53.63 -0.23
N LEU A 193 0.02 54.12 -1.47
CA LEU A 193 -0.13 53.28 -2.67
C LEU A 193 1.06 52.32 -2.85
N ARG A 194 2.29 52.76 -2.58
CA ARG A 194 3.48 51.89 -2.61
C ARG A 194 3.39 50.79 -1.55
N GLU A 195 3.02 51.15 -0.32
CA GLU A 195 2.83 50.19 0.76
C GLU A 195 1.67 49.22 0.46
N GLU A 196 0.56 49.70 -0.12
CA GLU A 196 -0.56 48.86 -0.53
C GLU A 196 -0.15 47.89 -1.66
N THR A 197 0.58 48.37 -2.67
CA THR A 197 1.06 47.51 -3.76
C THR A 197 2.10 46.49 -3.29
N GLU A 198 2.95 46.85 -2.34
CA GLU A 198 3.90 45.93 -1.69
C GLU A 198 3.17 44.89 -0.85
N ARG A 199 2.21 45.31 -0.01
CA ARG A 199 1.33 44.39 0.74
C ARG A 199 0.56 43.45 -0.17
N ARG A 200 0.05 43.95 -1.31
CA ARG A 200 -0.64 43.14 -2.31
C ARG A 200 0.29 42.14 -3.00
N ARG A 201 1.56 42.49 -3.21
CA ARG A 201 2.59 41.57 -3.74
C ARG A 201 2.94 40.50 -2.70
N ALA A 202 3.22 40.90 -1.47
CA ALA A 202 3.51 39.99 -0.36
C ALA A 202 2.35 39.02 -0.08
N ALA A 203 1.09 39.48 -0.12
CA ALA A 203 -0.08 38.63 0.05
C ALA A 203 -0.19 37.56 -1.06
N ARG A 204 0.09 37.92 -2.32
CA ARG A 204 0.08 36.97 -3.45
C ARG A 204 1.21 35.95 -3.37
N GLU A 205 2.38 36.36 -2.90
CA GLU A 205 3.51 35.44 -2.69
C GLU A 205 3.23 34.48 -1.54
N ALA A 206 2.69 34.97 -0.42
CA ALA A 206 2.25 34.14 0.70
C ALA A 206 1.15 33.16 0.28
N GLU A 207 0.19 33.58 -0.54
CA GLU A 207 -0.85 32.68 -1.09
C GLU A 207 -0.26 31.58 -1.98
N ARG A 208 0.72 31.90 -2.84
CA ARG A 208 1.43 30.90 -3.66
C ARG A 208 2.22 29.93 -2.80
N ALA A 209 2.98 30.43 -1.83
CA ALA A 209 3.74 29.60 -0.90
C ALA A 209 2.81 28.70 -0.07
N ALA A 210 1.65 29.20 0.36
CA ALA A 210 0.63 28.41 1.06
C ALA A 210 0.05 27.31 0.15
N LYS A 211 -0.34 27.64 -1.10
CA LYS A 211 -0.82 26.64 -2.07
C LYS A 211 0.23 25.57 -2.36
N GLU A 212 1.50 25.94 -2.51
CA GLU A 212 2.59 24.97 -2.68
C GLU A 212 2.81 24.11 -1.43
N ALA A 213 2.73 24.70 -0.23
CA ALA A 213 2.82 23.96 1.03
C ALA A 213 1.67 22.96 1.17
N ASP A 214 0.44 23.37 0.88
CA ASP A 214 -0.73 22.50 0.90
C ASP A 214 -0.62 21.38 -0.14
N GLN A 215 -0.18 21.67 -1.36
CA GLN A 215 0.08 20.64 -2.37
C GLN A 215 1.17 19.66 -1.92
N ARG A 216 2.24 20.13 -1.26
CA ARG A 216 3.27 19.26 -0.68
C ARG A 216 2.70 18.39 0.44
N ARG A 217 1.85 18.95 1.32
CA ARG A 217 1.17 18.19 2.38
C ARG A 217 0.26 17.11 1.81
N ILE A 218 -0.57 17.45 0.84
CA ILE A 218 -1.45 16.50 0.14
C ILE A 218 -0.62 15.39 -0.50
N ARG A 219 0.47 15.73 -1.20
CA ARG A 219 1.35 14.73 -1.81
C ARG A 219 2.00 13.81 -0.77
N LEU A 220 2.49 14.36 0.35
CA LEU A 220 3.10 13.57 1.43
C LEU A 220 2.06 12.65 2.11
N GLU A 221 0.83 13.12 2.29
CA GLU A 221 -0.26 12.34 2.85
C GLU A 221 -0.74 11.23 1.91
N GLN A 222 -0.85 11.52 0.61
CA GLN A 222 -1.12 10.52 -0.42
C GLN A 222 -0.03 9.45 -0.44
N GLU A 223 1.24 9.86 -0.40
CA GLU A 223 2.37 8.92 -0.37
C GLU A 223 2.37 8.08 0.91
N ARG A 224 2.07 8.68 2.07
CA ARG A 224 1.91 7.96 3.33
C ARG A 224 0.77 6.94 3.26
N SER A 225 -0.36 7.31 2.67
CA SER A 225 -1.53 6.45 2.49
C SER A 225 -1.25 5.31 1.51
N ARG A 226 -0.53 5.59 0.41
CA ARG A 226 -0.07 4.59 -0.55
C ARG A 226 0.83 3.56 0.13
N LEU A 227 1.84 4.02 0.87
CA LEU A 227 2.79 3.16 1.58
C LEU A 227 2.16 2.38 2.74
N ALA A 228 1.13 2.92 3.40
CA ALA A 228 0.42 2.24 4.49
C ALA A 228 -0.31 0.98 4.01
N LYS A 229 -0.79 0.98 2.75
CA LYS A 229 -1.47 -0.14 2.10
C LYS A 229 -0.51 -1.25 1.63
N LEU A 230 0.81 -1.02 1.64
CA LEU A 230 1.79 -1.99 1.18
C LEU A 230 2.24 -2.94 2.30
N PRO A 231 2.53 -4.23 1.97
CA PRO A 231 3.24 -5.13 2.86
C PRO A 231 4.56 -4.53 3.36
N PRO A 232 5.02 -4.90 4.57
CA PRO A 232 6.22 -4.35 5.20
C PRO A 232 7.45 -4.24 4.27
N VAL A 233 7.80 -5.30 3.53
CA VAL A 233 8.97 -5.27 2.62
C VAL A 233 8.83 -4.24 1.50
N LEU A 234 7.62 -4.04 0.95
CA LEU A 234 7.38 -3.09 -0.13
C LEU A 234 7.22 -1.66 0.40
N ARG A 235 6.69 -1.52 1.62
CA ARG A 235 6.70 -0.26 2.36
C ARG A 235 8.14 0.19 2.65
N TRP A 236 9.03 -0.75 2.98
CA TRP A 236 10.46 -0.50 3.10
C TRP A 236 11.05 -0.04 1.78
N LEU A 237 10.81 -0.78 0.68
CA LEU A 237 11.31 -0.42 -0.66
C LEU A 237 10.90 1.01 -1.07
N GLY A 238 9.66 1.40 -0.76
CA GLY A 238 9.15 2.74 -1.04
C GLY A 238 9.85 3.86 -0.25
N LYS A 239 10.37 3.56 0.95
CA LYS A 239 11.12 4.50 1.79
C LYS A 239 12.64 4.41 1.65
N ALA A 240 13.15 3.30 1.11
CA ALA A 240 14.58 3.02 1.03
C ALA A 240 15.30 4.13 0.24
N VAL A 241 16.32 4.73 0.85
CA VAL A 241 17.10 5.82 0.22
C VAL A 241 17.87 5.31 -1.00
N ASN A 242 18.47 4.13 -0.89
CA ASN A 242 19.24 3.51 -1.97
C ASN A 242 18.94 2.00 -2.10
N PRO A 243 17.84 1.62 -2.78
CA PRO A 243 17.50 0.22 -2.96
C PRO A 243 18.31 -0.49 -4.08
N LYS A 244 19.07 0.27 -4.89
CA LYS A 244 19.83 -0.24 -6.04
C LYS A 244 21.27 -0.58 -5.64
N LEU A 245 21.40 -1.44 -4.63
CA LEU A 245 22.68 -1.92 -4.11
C LEU A 245 22.78 -3.44 -4.30
N PRO A 246 23.97 -3.99 -4.61
CA PRO A 246 24.16 -5.44 -4.72
C PRO A 246 23.78 -6.18 -3.44
N GLU A 247 24.16 -5.65 -2.28
CA GLU A 247 23.85 -6.21 -0.95
C GLU A 247 22.34 -6.31 -0.70
N VAL A 248 21.58 -5.33 -1.21
CA VAL A 248 20.11 -5.34 -1.16
C VAL A 248 19.56 -6.39 -2.10
N ALA A 249 20.06 -6.46 -3.33
CA ALA A 249 19.62 -7.44 -4.31
C ALA A 249 19.90 -8.88 -3.84
N GLU A 250 21.03 -9.13 -3.18
CA GLU A 250 21.38 -10.43 -2.62
C GLU A 250 20.35 -10.94 -1.61
N LYS A 251 19.81 -10.06 -0.75
CA LYS A 251 18.72 -10.39 0.19
C LYS A 251 17.45 -10.88 -0.51
N PHE A 252 17.24 -10.51 -1.77
CA PHE A 252 16.06 -10.87 -2.58
C PHE A 252 16.38 -11.78 -3.79
N SER A 253 17.60 -12.30 -3.87
CA SER A 253 18.14 -13.05 -5.02
C SER A 253 17.34 -14.30 -5.41
N THR A 254 16.64 -14.90 -4.45
CA THR A 254 15.75 -16.05 -4.70
C THR A 254 14.35 -15.58 -5.10
N MET A 255 13.81 -16.10 -6.19
CA MET A 255 12.46 -15.81 -6.70
C MET A 255 11.69 -17.09 -6.95
N GLN A 256 10.36 -17.02 -6.96
CA GLN A 256 9.51 -18.16 -7.30
C GLN A 256 9.24 -18.17 -8.80
N GLY A 257 9.89 -19.07 -9.52
CA GLY A 257 9.66 -19.38 -10.93
C GLY A 257 8.43 -20.26 -11.10
N VAL A 258 7.27 -19.62 -11.11
CA VAL A 258 5.97 -20.26 -11.31
C VAL A 258 5.85 -20.75 -12.74
N ARG A 259 5.42 -22.00 -12.93
CA ARG A 259 5.13 -22.50 -14.27
C ARG A 259 3.97 -21.79 -14.95
N TYR A 260 4.16 -21.49 -16.23
CA TYR A 260 3.14 -20.82 -17.01
C TYR A 260 1.84 -21.63 -17.10
N ASP A 261 1.92 -22.95 -17.25
CA ASP A 261 0.75 -23.83 -17.31
C ASP A 261 -0.02 -23.95 -15.98
N CYS A 262 0.52 -23.44 -14.86
CA CYS A 262 -0.22 -23.22 -13.62
C CYS A 262 -0.97 -21.87 -13.60
N ILE A 263 -0.54 -20.91 -14.41
CA ILE A 263 -1.17 -19.59 -14.56
C ILE A 263 -2.23 -19.64 -15.65
N ASN A 264 -1.91 -20.30 -16.77
CA ASN A 264 -2.80 -20.55 -17.89
C ASN A 264 -2.89 -22.06 -18.20
N PRO A 265 -3.91 -22.75 -17.68
CA PRO A 265 -4.10 -24.19 -17.90
C PRO A 265 -4.21 -24.61 -19.37
N GLU A 266 -4.57 -23.71 -20.29
CA GLU A 266 -4.63 -24.00 -21.72
C GLU A 266 -3.24 -24.33 -22.32
N ALA A 267 -2.16 -23.87 -21.67
CA ALA A 267 -0.79 -24.13 -22.09
C ALA A 267 -0.25 -25.50 -21.62
N ASN A 268 -1.05 -26.32 -20.91
CA ASN A 268 -0.63 -27.62 -20.39
C ASN A 268 -0.01 -28.51 -21.48
N GLY A 269 1.15 -29.11 -21.18
CA GLY A 269 1.87 -30.03 -22.08
C GLY A 269 2.67 -29.34 -23.20
N THR A 270 2.48 -28.03 -23.41
CA THR A 270 3.26 -27.27 -24.40
C THR A 270 4.65 -26.90 -23.87
N ARG A 271 5.56 -26.52 -24.77
CA ARG A 271 6.87 -25.97 -24.38
C ARG A 271 6.71 -24.66 -23.62
N ASP A 272 5.83 -23.79 -24.09
CA ASP A 272 5.60 -22.48 -23.49
C ASP A 272 4.94 -22.57 -22.12
N GLY A 273 4.10 -23.60 -21.90
CA GLY A 273 3.53 -23.93 -20.59
C GLY A 273 4.58 -24.24 -19.51
N ARG A 274 5.79 -24.67 -19.90
CA ARG A 274 6.90 -24.95 -18.99
C ARG A 274 7.76 -23.72 -18.69
N GLU A 275 7.50 -22.59 -19.35
CA GLU A 275 8.20 -21.33 -19.07
C GLU A 275 7.95 -20.90 -17.63
N GLN A 276 8.97 -20.31 -16.99
CA GLN A 276 8.86 -19.78 -15.63
C GLN A 276 8.48 -18.31 -15.65
N TRP A 277 7.58 -17.94 -14.74
CA TRP A 277 7.08 -16.59 -14.56
C TRP A 277 7.32 -16.15 -13.12
N LEU A 278 7.57 -14.86 -12.96
CA LEU A 278 7.96 -14.24 -11.71
C LEU A 278 6.90 -13.22 -11.28
N LEU A 279 6.72 -13.07 -9.98
CA LEU A 279 5.85 -12.05 -9.42
C LEU A 279 6.47 -10.66 -9.59
N ASN A 280 5.69 -9.69 -10.09
CA ASN A 280 6.16 -8.32 -10.33
C ASN A 280 6.83 -7.68 -9.10
N THR A 281 6.32 -7.95 -7.91
CA THR A 281 6.90 -7.43 -6.65
C THR A 281 8.26 -8.01 -6.31
N GLN A 282 8.53 -9.29 -6.64
CA GLN A 282 9.86 -9.89 -6.49
C GLN A 282 10.85 -9.26 -7.48
N VAL A 283 10.40 -9.01 -8.71
CA VAL A 283 11.19 -8.33 -9.74
C VAL A 283 11.49 -6.88 -9.34
N ALA A 284 10.50 -6.14 -8.83
CA ALA A 284 10.68 -4.77 -8.35
C ALA A 284 11.70 -4.68 -7.20
N LEU A 285 11.68 -5.63 -6.25
CA LEU A 285 12.65 -5.71 -5.17
C LEU A 285 14.09 -5.89 -5.68
N LEU A 286 14.28 -6.73 -6.69
CA LEU A 286 15.59 -6.93 -7.30
C LEU A 286 16.06 -5.73 -8.12
N LEU A 287 15.16 -5.14 -8.91
CA LEU A 287 15.48 -3.94 -9.70
C LEU A 287 15.67 -2.68 -8.84
N GLY A 288 15.26 -2.73 -7.57
CA GLY A 288 15.24 -1.56 -6.69
C GLY A 288 14.25 -0.50 -7.18
N GLU A 289 13.16 -0.91 -7.82
CA GLU A 289 12.15 -0.02 -8.40
C GLU A 289 11.00 0.19 -7.42
N ARG A 290 10.68 1.46 -7.13
CA ARG A 290 9.54 1.82 -6.27
C ARG A 290 8.20 1.77 -6.99
N ASP A 291 8.25 1.80 -8.32
CA ASP A 291 7.10 1.59 -9.19
C ASP A 291 6.83 0.09 -9.32
N LEU A 292 5.84 -0.38 -8.55
CA LEU A 292 5.44 -1.78 -8.52
C LEU A 292 4.67 -2.21 -9.79
N GLU A 293 4.21 -1.25 -10.59
CA GLU A 293 3.60 -1.52 -11.91
C GLU A 293 4.65 -1.76 -13.00
N LEU A 294 5.93 -1.53 -12.68
CA LEU A 294 7.04 -1.74 -13.60
C LEU A 294 6.81 -0.99 -14.93
N SER A 295 6.32 0.25 -14.87
CA SER A 295 5.84 1.04 -16.00
C SER A 295 6.89 1.29 -17.08
N ARG A 296 8.18 1.25 -16.71
CA ARG A 296 9.31 1.33 -17.66
C ARG A 296 9.38 0.14 -18.62
N TYR A 297 8.85 -1.01 -18.23
CA TYR A 297 8.93 -2.26 -18.99
C TYR A 297 7.61 -2.54 -19.68
N THR A 298 7.25 -1.67 -20.64
CA THR A 298 5.98 -1.73 -21.36
C THR A 298 5.88 -2.91 -22.33
N ALA A 299 7.02 -3.42 -22.81
CA ALA A 299 7.08 -4.56 -23.72
C ALA A 299 6.83 -5.92 -23.03
N TRP A 300 6.87 -5.97 -21.70
CA TRP A 300 6.72 -7.23 -20.96
C TRP A 300 5.28 -7.68 -20.91
N SER A 301 5.08 -8.99 -21.10
CA SER A 301 3.76 -9.62 -20.91
C SER A 301 3.36 -9.57 -19.43
N ARG A 302 2.12 -9.19 -19.15
CA ARG A 302 1.58 -9.06 -17.79
C ARG A 302 0.34 -9.93 -17.63
N ILE A 303 0.33 -10.78 -16.61
CA ILE A 303 -0.82 -11.64 -16.31
C ILE A 303 -1.24 -11.44 -14.86
N PRO A 304 -2.47 -10.98 -14.57
CA PRO A 304 -2.94 -10.77 -13.20
C PRO A 304 -2.81 -12.02 -12.32
N VAL A 305 -2.43 -11.85 -11.06
CA VAL A 305 -2.31 -12.94 -10.09
C VAL A 305 -3.68 -13.24 -9.49
N SER A 306 -4.14 -14.49 -9.64
CA SER A 306 -5.41 -14.94 -9.07
C SER A 306 -5.38 -14.98 -7.53
N PRO A 307 -6.53 -14.85 -6.83
CA PRO A 307 -6.58 -14.98 -5.36
C PRO A 307 -6.06 -16.33 -4.84
N VAL A 308 -6.25 -17.40 -5.61
CA VAL A 308 -5.69 -18.74 -5.32
C VAL A 308 -4.16 -18.72 -5.39
N ALA A 309 -3.60 -18.13 -6.45
CA ALA A 309 -2.16 -17.96 -6.59
C ALA A 309 -1.56 -17.11 -5.47
N LYS A 310 -2.22 -16.01 -5.06
CA LYS A 310 -1.76 -15.18 -3.92
C LYS A 310 -1.67 -15.99 -2.63
N ARG A 311 -2.67 -16.82 -2.32
CA ARG A 311 -2.65 -17.70 -1.13
C ARG A 311 -1.50 -18.70 -1.18
N ALA A 312 -1.28 -19.34 -2.32
CA ALA A 312 -0.19 -20.29 -2.49
C ALA A 312 1.19 -19.63 -2.36
N LEU A 313 1.40 -18.49 -3.03
CA LEU A 313 2.64 -17.71 -2.93
C LEU A 313 2.89 -17.19 -1.51
N TRP A 314 1.85 -16.77 -0.80
CA TRP A 314 1.98 -16.34 0.59
C TRP A 314 2.53 -17.43 1.52
N ARG A 315 2.11 -18.69 1.33
CA ARG A 315 2.66 -19.81 2.11
C ARG A 315 4.17 -19.98 1.92
N LEU A 316 4.69 -19.62 0.73
CA LEU A 316 6.11 -19.70 0.40
C LEU A 316 6.89 -18.45 0.83
N GLU A 317 6.25 -17.28 0.77
CA GLU A 317 6.93 -15.97 0.81
C GLU A 317 6.49 -15.09 1.97
N SER A 318 5.59 -15.55 2.85
CA SER A 318 5.08 -14.77 3.99
C SER A 318 6.21 -14.15 4.81
N ASP A 319 7.28 -14.92 5.07
CA ASP A 319 8.41 -14.45 5.85
C ASP A 319 9.22 -13.33 5.20
N ARG A 320 9.24 -13.29 3.86
CA ARG A 320 9.86 -12.20 3.12
C ARG A 320 9.00 -10.95 3.18
N TYR A 321 7.71 -11.08 2.88
CA TYR A 321 6.80 -9.94 2.82
C TYR A 321 6.52 -9.32 4.19
N ALA A 322 6.54 -10.15 5.24
CA ALA A 322 6.40 -9.73 6.63
C ALA A 322 7.74 -9.39 7.32
N LEU A 323 8.89 -9.42 6.61
CA LEU A 323 10.20 -9.12 7.21
C LEU A 323 10.45 -9.92 8.51
N THR A 324 10.02 -11.18 8.53
CA THR A 324 10.17 -12.10 9.67
C THR A 324 11.32 -13.11 9.47
N THR A 325 12.04 -13.01 8.35
CA THR A 325 13.27 -13.77 8.09
C THR A 325 14.46 -13.09 8.76
N PRO A 326 15.38 -13.82 9.43
CA PRO A 326 16.56 -13.23 10.07
C PRO A 326 17.41 -12.32 9.18
N GLY A 327 17.63 -12.68 7.91
CA GLY A 327 18.39 -11.86 6.95
C GLY A 327 17.71 -10.54 6.53
N LEU A 328 16.45 -10.34 6.91
CA LEU A 328 15.63 -9.17 6.56
C LEU A 328 15.26 -8.31 7.76
N PHE A 329 15.63 -8.68 8.98
CA PHE A 329 15.29 -7.92 10.19
C PHE A 329 15.80 -6.48 10.15
N GLU A 330 17.03 -6.26 9.67
CA GLU A 330 17.61 -4.93 9.48
C GLU A 330 16.74 -4.02 8.60
N LEU A 331 16.00 -4.58 7.63
CA LEU A 331 15.09 -3.81 6.78
C LEU A 331 13.82 -3.43 7.54
N GLY A 332 13.36 -4.30 8.44
CA GLY A 332 12.23 -4.03 9.32
C GLY A 332 12.55 -2.98 10.38
N GLU A 333 13.77 -2.93 10.90
CA GLU A 333 14.22 -1.91 11.87
C GLU A 333 14.21 -0.49 11.26
N GLN A 334 14.40 -0.38 9.94
CA GLN A 334 14.27 0.89 9.21
C GLN A 334 12.82 1.39 9.13
N LEU A 335 11.84 0.55 9.45
CA LEU A 335 10.44 0.94 9.51
C LEU A 335 10.09 1.39 10.94
N GLN A 336 9.55 2.61 11.05
CA GLN A 336 9.15 3.20 12.32
C GLN A 336 8.24 2.26 13.14
N ASP A 337 8.71 1.93 14.35
CA ASP A 337 8.03 1.11 15.35
C ASP A 337 7.51 -0.24 14.84
N TYR A 338 8.15 -0.82 13.83
CA TYR A 338 7.63 -2.02 13.19
C TYR A 338 7.64 -3.25 14.10
N TYR A 339 8.73 -3.47 14.84
CA TYR A 339 8.85 -4.56 15.81
C TYR A 339 8.34 -4.18 17.21
N GLN A 340 7.72 -3.00 17.40
CA GLN A 340 7.12 -2.57 18.66
C GLN A 340 8.11 -2.65 19.85
N GLY A 341 9.34 -2.21 19.64
CA GLY A 341 10.42 -2.28 20.63
C GLY A 341 10.96 -3.67 20.96
N ASN A 342 10.51 -4.74 20.27
CA ASN A 342 11.05 -6.09 20.46
C ASN A 342 12.34 -6.29 19.64
N GLU A 343 13.28 -7.04 20.20
CA GLU A 343 14.48 -7.48 19.49
C GLU A 343 14.12 -8.56 18.46
N PRO A 344 14.37 -8.35 17.15
CA PRO A 344 13.86 -9.23 16.10
C PRO A 344 14.27 -10.70 16.24
N HIS A 345 15.53 -10.94 16.64
CA HIS A 345 16.09 -12.28 16.82
C HIS A 345 15.52 -13.05 18.03
N LYS A 346 14.79 -12.37 18.93
CA LYS A 346 14.19 -12.96 20.14
C LYS A 346 12.66 -12.95 20.10
N MET A 347 12.06 -12.50 18.99
CA MET A 347 10.61 -12.48 18.85
C MET A 347 10.02 -13.89 18.95
N GLY A 348 9.03 -14.04 19.83
CA GLY A 348 8.30 -15.30 19.96
C GLY A 348 7.37 -15.55 18.76
N TYR A 349 7.00 -16.82 18.56
CA TYR A 349 6.11 -17.26 17.47
C TYR A 349 4.83 -16.41 17.32
N ARG A 350 4.16 -16.06 18.43
CA ARG A 350 2.93 -15.26 18.39
C ARG A 350 3.12 -13.86 17.78
N MET A 351 4.27 -13.24 18.02
CA MET A 351 4.60 -11.94 17.42
C MET A 351 4.83 -12.09 15.93
N LEU A 352 5.59 -13.09 15.50
CA LEU A 352 5.84 -13.37 14.09
C LEU A 352 4.54 -13.66 13.32
N GLU A 353 3.64 -14.47 13.90
CA GLU A 353 2.32 -14.74 13.29
C GLU A 353 1.46 -13.50 13.17
N ARG A 354 1.48 -12.59 14.16
CA ARG A 354 0.77 -11.31 14.06
C ARG A 354 1.32 -10.45 12.92
N LEU A 355 2.65 -10.31 12.82
CA LEU A 355 3.29 -9.57 11.73
C LEU A 355 2.96 -10.17 10.35
N ARG A 356 2.94 -11.50 10.25
CA ARG A 356 2.51 -12.21 9.04
C ARG A 356 1.04 -11.94 8.74
N ALA A 357 0.14 -12.02 9.71
CA ALA A 357 -1.29 -11.75 9.50
C ALA A 357 -1.55 -10.30 9.00
N GLU A 358 -0.93 -9.29 9.61
CA GLU A 358 -1.04 -7.90 9.18
C GLU A 358 -0.46 -7.67 7.77
N ALA A 359 0.64 -8.36 7.45
CA ALA A 359 1.26 -8.29 6.13
C ALA A 359 0.43 -9.03 5.06
N TRP A 360 -0.27 -10.12 5.43
CA TRP A 360 -1.15 -10.87 4.56
C TRP A 360 -2.31 -10.03 4.05
N GLU A 361 -2.98 -9.27 4.92
CA GLU A 361 -4.10 -8.40 4.52
C GLU A 361 -3.70 -7.44 3.41
N LYS A 362 -2.53 -6.81 3.56
CA LYS A 362 -1.96 -5.90 2.57
C LYS A 362 -1.54 -6.62 1.30
N PHE A 363 -0.89 -7.77 1.43
CA PHE A 363 -0.42 -8.57 0.30
C PHE A 363 -1.59 -9.10 -0.55
N ALA A 364 -2.65 -9.59 0.10
CA ALA A 364 -3.83 -10.11 -0.57
C ALA A 364 -4.60 -9.01 -1.34
N ALA A 365 -4.67 -7.81 -0.76
CA ALA A 365 -5.34 -6.64 -1.35
C ALA A 365 -4.58 -6.02 -2.53
N MET A 366 -3.27 -6.25 -2.66
CA MET A 366 -2.47 -5.69 -3.75
C MET A 366 -2.85 -6.22 -5.12
N GLU A 367 -2.88 -5.34 -6.12
CA GLU A 367 -2.90 -5.75 -7.52
C GLU A 367 -1.50 -6.17 -7.94
N MET A 368 -1.36 -7.45 -8.32
CA MET A 368 -0.08 -8.06 -8.70
C MET A 368 -0.25 -8.79 -10.02
N PHE A 369 0.85 -8.93 -10.75
CA PHE A 369 0.89 -9.63 -12.02
C PHE A 369 2.18 -10.44 -12.16
N PHE A 370 2.14 -11.47 -12.98
CA PHE A 370 3.28 -12.24 -13.39
C PHE A 370 3.93 -11.63 -14.63
N VAL A 371 5.26 -11.73 -14.70
CA VAL A 371 6.09 -11.42 -15.87
C VAL A 371 6.96 -12.62 -16.22
N LYS A 372 7.37 -12.76 -17.49
CA LYS A 372 8.24 -13.88 -17.90
C LYS A 372 9.60 -13.77 -17.22
N ALA A 373 10.10 -14.89 -16.72
CA ALA A 373 11.44 -14.93 -16.15
C ALA A 373 12.52 -14.62 -17.20
N SER A 374 12.35 -15.11 -18.43
CA SER A 374 13.24 -14.83 -19.55
C SER A 374 13.34 -13.33 -19.88
N ASP A 375 12.23 -12.59 -19.91
CA ASP A 375 12.21 -11.15 -20.15
C ASP A 375 12.97 -10.37 -19.06
N PHE A 376 12.79 -10.77 -17.79
CA PHE A 376 13.52 -10.19 -16.67
C PHE A 376 15.02 -10.52 -16.73
N LEU A 377 15.37 -11.79 -16.95
CA LEU A 377 16.76 -12.24 -17.01
C LEU A 377 17.52 -11.59 -18.18
N TYR A 378 16.85 -11.34 -19.30
CA TYR A 378 17.43 -10.68 -20.48
C TYR A 378 17.95 -9.27 -20.18
N ILE A 379 17.29 -8.50 -19.30
CA ILE A 379 17.72 -7.13 -18.99
C ILE A 379 18.82 -7.07 -17.93
N ILE A 380 19.06 -8.14 -17.16
CA ILE A 380 20.01 -8.17 -16.03
C ILE A 380 21.40 -7.65 -16.39
N PRO A 381 22.03 -8.01 -17.53
CA PRO A 381 23.34 -7.48 -17.92
C PRO A 381 23.44 -5.94 -17.91
N THR A 382 22.31 -5.26 -18.15
CA THR A 382 22.22 -3.80 -18.23
C THR A 382 22.03 -3.13 -16.87
N ILE A 383 21.66 -3.89 -15.83
CA ILE A 383 21.36 -3.38 -14.50
C ILE A 383 22.62 -3.46 -13.63
N GLN A 384 23.20 -2.32 -13.31
CA GLN A 384 24.52 -2.22 -12.67
C GLN A 384 24.61 -2.96 -11.33
N HIS A 385 23.64 -2.79 -10.43
CA HIS A 385 23.68 -3.38 -9.10
C HIS A 385 23.31 -4.86 -9.06
N LEU A 386 22.82 -5.43 -10.16
CA LEU A 386 22.57 -6.87 -10.31
C LEU A 386 23.73 -7.62 -10.97
N ARG A 387 24.78 -6.89 -11.38
CA ARG A 387 25.95 -7.49 -11.99
C ARG A 387 26.65 -8.41 -10.99
N ASN A 388 26.95 -9.63 -11.43
CA ASN A 388 27.59 -10.70 -10.66
C ASN A 388 26.79 -11.20 -9.43
N VAL A 389 25.55 -10.73 -9.23
CA VAL A 389 24.66 -11.27 -8.21
C VAL A 389 24.14 -12.61 -8.70
N LYS A 390 24.27 -13.66 -7.88
CA LYS A 390 23.72 -14.99 -8.16
C LYS A 390 22.21 -14.98 -7.91
N LEU A 391 21.42 -14.92 -8.98
CA LEU A 391 19.96 -14.99 -8.93
C LEU A 391 19.51 -16.45 -8.93
N THR A 392 18.55 -16.79 -8.08
CA THR A 392 18.01 -18.15 -7.99
C THR A 392 16.53 -18.16 -8.35
N VAL A 393 16.16 -18.91 -9.36
CA VAL A 393 14.76 -19.13 -9.74
C VAL A 393 14.35 -20.50 -9.22
N ALA A 394 13.59 -20.49 -8.12
CA ALA A 394 13.06 -21.69 -7.50
C ALA A 394 11.85 -22.21 -8.27
N TYR A 395 11.79 -23.50 -8.52
CA TYR A 395 10.67 -24.11 -9.22
C TYR A 395 9.39 -24.08 -8.38
N CYS A 396 8.29 -23.60 -8.97
CA CYS A 396 7.01 -23.52 -8.27
C CYS A 396 5.83 -23.94 -9.19
N GLU A 397 4.95 -24.79 -8.67
CA GLU A 397 3.64 -25.08 -9.28
C GLU A 397 2.54 -24.52 -8.38
N LEU A 398 1.61 -23.78 -8.97
CA LEU A 398 0.47 -23.20 -8.25
C LEU A 398 -0.79 -24.05 -8.42
N PRO A 399 -1.69 -24.07 -7.41
CA PRO A 399 -3.00 -24.69 -7.54
C PRO A 399 -3.89 -23.93 -8.52
N GLU A 400 -4.70 -24.66 -9.27
CA GLU A 400 -5.58 -24.09 -10.31
C GLU A 400 -6.88 -23.50 -9.74
N ASN A 401 -7.35 -24.07 -8.63
CA ASN A 401 -8.64 -23.73 -8.03
C ASN A 401 -8.63 -23.87 -6.50
N GLU A 402 -9.69 -23.39 -5.84
CA GLU A 402 -9.73 -23.28 -4.38
C GLU A 402 -9.64 -24.63 -3.67
N THR A 403 -10.32 -25.64 -4.22
CA THR A 403 -10.32 -27.01 -3.67
C THR A 403 -8.91 -27.58 -3.63
N GLN A 404 -8.13 -27.37 -4.71
CA GLN A 404 -6.73 -27.78 -4.76
C GLN A 404 -5.87 -26.99 -3.78
N CYS A 405 -6.12 -25.70 -3.61
CA CYS A 405 -5.39 -24.85 -2.67
C CYS A 405 -5.60 -25.26 -1.20
N ILE A 406 -6.76 -25.81 -0.87
CA ILE A 406 -7.08 -26.33 0.47
C ILE A 406 -6.54 -27.75 0.65
N SER A 407 -6.47 -28.53 -0.45
CA SER A 407 -5.90 -29.87 -0.42
C SER A 407 -4.39 -29.86 -0.17
N TRP A 408 -3.90 -30.85 0.57
CA TRP A 408 -2.47 -31.08 0.80
C TRP A 408 -1.82 -31.94 -0.28
N ALA A 409 -2.52 -32.17 -1.40
CA ALA A 409 -2.01 -32.98 -2.50
C ALA A 409 -0.96 -32.19 -3.29
N PRO A 410 0.25 -32.73 -3.50
CA PRO A 410 1.29 -32.03 -4.24
C PRO A 410 0.95 -31.95 -5.73
N HIS A 411 1.06 -30.75 -6.30
CA HIS A 411 1.01 -30.54 -7.75
C HIS A 411 2.32 -31.02 -8.38
N GLN A 412 2.19 -31.91 -9.35
CA GLN A 412 3.32 -32.59 -9.97
C GLN A 412 3.14 -32.63 -11.50
N LYS A 413 2.76 -31.51 -12.11
CA LYS A 413 2.66 -31.37 -13.57
C LYS A 413 3.97 -31.75 -14.25
N TRP A 414 5.11 -31.41 -13.63
CA TRP A 414 6.43 -31.79 -14.11
C TRP A 414 6.62 -33.29 -14.36
N ARG A 415 5.87 -34.17 -13.69
CA ARG A 415 6.00 -35.63 -13.93
C ARG A 415 5.62 -36.04 -15.35
N ARG A 416 4.83 -35.22 -16.03
CA ARG A 416 4.39 -35.44 -17.41
C ARG A 416 5.30 -34.76 -18.43
N ASP A 417 6.32 -34.02 -17.98
CA ASP A 417 7.21 -33.30 -18.88
C ASP A 417 8.20 -34.24 -19.57
N PRO A 418 8.64 -33.91 -20.80
CA PRO A 418 9.79 -34.55 -21.41
C PRO A 418 11.02 -34.41 -20.51
N GLY A 419 11.66 -35.54 -20.16
CA GLY A 419 12.85 -35.55 -19.30
C GLY A 419 12.57 -35.69 -17.80
N ALA A 420 11.31 -35.80 -17.37
CA ALA A 420 10.95 -36.01 -15.96
C ALA A 420 11.62 -37.25 -15.33
N HIS A 421 11.88 -38.29 -16.13
CA HIS A 421 12.61 -39.49 -15.71
C HIS A 421 14.03 -39.19 -15.21
N GLY A 422 14.67 -38.14 -15.72
CA GLY A 422 16.03 -37.74 -15.34
C GLY A 422 16.12 -37.04 -13.98
N LEU A 423 14.98 -36.72 -13.34
CA LEU A 423 14.94 -36.02 -12.06
C LEU A 423 14.92 -36.96 -10.85
N SER A 424 15.08 -38.27 -11.05
CA SER A 424 15.09 -39.28 -9.96
C SER A 424 13.87 -39.21 -9.03
N GLY A 425 12.71 -38.80 -9.57
CA GLY A 425 11.46 -38.66 -8.81
C GLY A 425 11.32 -37.36 -8.02
N PHE A 426 12.28 -36.44 -8.11
CA PHE A 426 12.23 -35.09 -7.53
C PHE A 426 11.65 -34.08 -8.53
N ALA A 427 11.03 -33.02 -8.01
CA ALA A 427 10.61 -31.90 -8.84
C ALA A 427 11.83 -31.20 -9.47
N PRO A 428 11.66 -30.47 -10.59
CA PRO A 428 12.71 -29.61 -11.12
C PRO A 428 13.28 -28.73 -10.01
N SER A 429 14.59 -28.55 -10.05
CA SER A 429 15.34 -27.94 -8.97
C SER A 429 15.52 -26.44 -9.20
N ASN A 430 16.27 -25.79 -8.32
CA ASN A 430 16.55 -24.37 -8.49
C ASN A 430 17.53 -24.14 -9.64
N LYS A 431 17.23 -23.13 -10.45
CA LYS A 431 18.12 -22.64 -11.49
C LYS A 431 18.84 -21.39 -11.01
N HIS A 432 20.14 -21.33 -11.24
CA HIS A 432 20.99 -20.23 -10.81
C HIS A 432 21.55 -19.47 -12.01
N TYR A 433 21.35 -18.16 -11.98
CA TYR A 433 21.74 -17.25 -13.04
C TYR A 433 22.74 -16.22 -12.51
N VAL A 434 23.69 -15.84 -13.35
CA VAL A 434 24.60 -14.72 -13.10
C VAL A 434 24.61 -13.87 -14.35
N ASN A 435 24.42 -12.56 -14.20
CA ASN A 435 24.30 -11.64 -15.34
C ASN A 435 23.22 -12.06 -16.35
N GLY A 436 22.12 -12.67 -15.90
CA GLY A 436 21.04 -13.15 -16.76
C GLY A 436 21.29 -14.50 -17.45
N GLU A 437 22.50 -15.04 -17.37
CA GLU A 437 22.87 -16.31 -17.98
C GLU A 437 22.74 -17.47 -16.99
N LEU A 438 22.25 -18.62 -17.43
CA LEU A 438 22.13 -19.82 -16.61
C LEU A 438 23.52 -20.41 -16.36
N VAL A 439 23.97 -20.42 -15.10
CA VAL A 439 25.30 -20.93 -14.72
C VAL A 439 25.22 -22.35 -14.15
N SER A 440 24.17 -22.66 -13.39
CA SER A 440 24.02 -23.97 -12.78
C SER A 440 22.57 -24.27 -12.43
N GLU A 441 22.24 -25.55 -12.34
CA GLU A 441 20.97 -26.04 -11.83
C GLU A 441 21.28 -27.04 -10.71
N ASP A 442 20.57 -26.94 -9.59
CA ASP A 442 20.68 -27.88 -8.48
C ASP A 442 20.42 -29.31 -9.01
N LYS A 443 21.25 -30.29 -8.69
CA LYS A 443 20.96 -31.68 -9.10
C LYS A 443 20.56 -32.48 -7.88
N PRO A 444 19.51 -33.34 -7.96
CA PRO A 444 19.25 -34.33 -6.92
C PRO A 444 20.47 -35.25 -6.82
N GLY A 445 21.37 -34.95 -5.88
CA GLY A 445 22.54 -35.76 -5.62
C GLY A 445 22.15 -36.95 -4.77
N LEU A 446 22.35 -38.17 -5.28
CA LEU A 446 22.53 -39.33 -4.42
C LEU A 446 23.84 -39.11 -3.67
N ARG A 447 23.77 -38.48 -2.49
CA ARG A 447 24.93 -38.46 -1.60
C ARG A 447 25.21 -39.91 -1.24
N GLU A 448 26.42 -40.36 -1.56
CA GLU A 448 26.87 -41.69 -1.19
C GLU A 448 26.68 -41.83 0.33
N ALA A 449 25.89 -42.82 0.73
CA ALA A 449 25.67 -43.07 2.14
C ALA A 449 27.06 -43.28 2.75
N SER A 450 27.41 -42.49 3.76
CA SER A 450 28.70 -42.60 4.45
C SER A 450 28.98 -44.08 4.76
N ALA A 451 30.06 -44.62 4.19
CA ALA A 451 30.47 -46.00 4.41
C ALA A 451 30.75 -46.26 5.90
N SER A 452 31.11 -45.22 6.64
CA SER A 452 31.14 -45.26 8.10
C SER A 452 29.72 -45.07 8.67
N PRO A 453 29.25 -45.95 9.57
CA PRO A 453 28.06 -45.66 10.35
C PRO A 453 28.27 -44.33 11.08
N PHE A 454 27.21 -43.52 11.19
CA PHE A 454 27.26 -42.30 11.99
C PHE A 454 27.91 -42.60 13.35
N PRO A 455 28.86 -41.77 13.83
CA PRO A 455 29.51 -41.98 15.12
C PRO A 455 28.45 -42.11 16.20
N ARG A 456 28.15 -43.35 16.62
CA ARG A 456 27.19 -43.60 17.68
C ARG A 456 27.94 -43.37 18.98
N GLN A 457 27.91 -42.14 19.49
CA GLN A 457 28.27 -41.89 20.88
C GLN A 457 27.19 -42.53 21.76
N ARG A 458 27.32 -43.82 22.02
CA ARG A 458 26.41 -44.56 22.91
C ARG A 458 26.77 -44.19 24.34
N VAL A 459 25.96 -43.31 24.91
CA VAL A 459 25.98 -43.04 26.35
C VAL A 459 25.10 -44.06 27.07
N PRO A 460 25.50 -44.54 28.27
CA PRO A 460 24.64 -45.38 29.10
C PRO A 460 23.33 -44.64 29.41
N ARG A 461 22.18 -45.33 29.31
CA ARG A 461 20.86 -44.73 29.53
C ARG A 461 20.05 -45.47 30.58
N ARG A 462 19.16 -44.76 31.26
CA ARG A 462 18.07 -45.34 32.06
C ARG A 462 16.75 -44.89 31.43
N GLY A 463 16.14 -45.76 30.62
CA GLY A 463 15.04 -45.35 29.74
C GLY A 463 15.53 -44.37 28.67
N PHE A 464 14.86 -43.22 28.53
CA PHE A 464 15.26 -42.18 27.57
C PHE A 464 16.35 -41.23 28.08
N LEU A 465 16.64 -41.23 29.38
CA LEU A 465 17.60 -40.31 30.00
C LEU A 465 19.02 -40.88 29.94
N ALA A 466 19.97 -40.04 29.52
CA ALA A 466 21.39 -40.36 29.61
C ALA A 466 21.85 -40.33 31.07
N ILE A 467 22.63 -41.33 31.48
CA ILE A 467 23.25 -41.39 32.80
C ILE A 467 24.54 -40.55 32.72
N PRO A 468 24.70 -39.51 33.56
CA PRO A 468 25.93 -38.72 33.61
C PRO A 468 27.13 -39.61 33.96
N ARG A 469 28.31 -39.27 33.43
CA ARG A 469 29.57 -40.01 33.67
C ARG A 469 29.92 -40.12 35.16
N ASP A 470 29.59 -39.08 35.92
CA ASP A 470 29.85 -39.00 37.36
C ASP A 470 28.67 -39.51 38.22
N GLY A 471 27.62 -40.05 37.59
CA GLY A 471 26.43 -40.53 38.27
C GLY A 471 26.63 -41.91 38.93
N HIS A 472 26.04 -42.10 40.11
CA HIS A 472 25.96 -43.43 40.74
C HIS A 472 25.29 -44.44 39.80
N GLY A 473 26.01 -45.51 39.47
CA GLY A 473 25.53 -46.57 38.57
C GLY A 473 25.94 -46.43 37.11
N TYR A 474 26.71 -45.40 36.72
CA TYR A 474 27.27 -45.27 35.37
C TYR A 474 28.07 -46.52 34.97
N ALA A 475 29.07 -46.91 35.76
CA ALA A 475 29.89 -48.08 35.48
C ALA A 475 29.08 -49.40 35.37
N ARG A 476 28.03 -49.54 36.18
CA ARG A 476 27.13 -50.69 36.11
C ARG A 476 26.30 -50.65 34.81
N ALA A 477 25.78 -49.49 34.44
CA ALA A 477 24.98 -49.32 33.23
C ALA A 477 25.81 -49.44 31.94
N VAL A 478 27.08 -49.01 31.94
CA VAL A 478 28.03 -49.25 30.84
C VAL A 478 28.16 -50.77 30.62
N LYS A 479 28.36 -51.52 31.70
CA LYS A 479 28.53 -52.98 31.67
C LYS A 479 27.26 -53.73 31.28
N GLU A 480 26.13 -53.39 31.90
CA GLU A 480 24.83 -53.99 31.59
C GLU A 480 24.38 -53.71 30.14
N GLN A 481 24.78 -52.57 29.57
CA GLN A 481 24.43 -52.18 28.19
C GLN A 481 25.50 -52.56 27.17
N GLY A 482 26.53 -53.31 27.58
CA GLY A 482 27.59 -53.78 26.69
C GLY A 482 28.41 -52.65 26.06
N LEU A 483 28.55 -51.53 26.76
CA LEU A 483 29.34 -50.37 26.33
C LEU A 483 30.82 -50.46 26.77
N ASP A 484 31.19 -51.54 27.47
CA ASP A 484 32.54 -51.81 28.01
C ASP A 484 33.66 -51.87 26.94
N GLY A 485 33.30 -52.02 25.65
CA GLY A 485 34.24 -52.07 24.52
C GLY A 485 34.52 -50.73 23.85
N PHE A 486 33.80 -49.66 24.21
CA PHE A 486 34.13 -48.29 23.78
C PHE A 486 35.11 -47.70 24.79
N GLY A 487 36.32 -48.26 24.75
CA GLY A 487 37.44 -47.85 25.60
C GLY A 487 37.66 -46.35 25.55
N ALA A 488 37.70 -45.78 26.74
CA ALA A 488 38.14 -44.43 27.01
C ALA A 488 39.63 -44.32 26.66
N ASP A 489 39.95 -44.00 25.41
CA ASP A 489 41.25 -43.46 24.98
C ASP A 489 41.03 -42.60 23.73
N ALA A 490 40.36 -41.47 23.94
CA ALA A 490 40.56 -40.30 23.12
C ALA A 490 40.45 -39.12 24.10
N GLU A 491 41.60 -38.52 24.41
CA GLU A 491 41.64 -37.17 24.95
C GLU A 491 40.73 -36.31 24.07
N SER A 492 39.61 -35.86 24.61
CA SER A 492 38.82 -34.81 23.98
C SER A 492 39.71 -33.58 23.88
N PRO A 493 39.96 -33.03 22.68
CA PRO A 493 40.46 -31.67 22.61
C PRO A 493 39.38 -30.78 23.20
N LEU A 494 39.75 -29.98 24.20
CA LEU A 494 38.94 -28.87 24.69
C LEU A 494 38.68 -27.93 23.50
N LEU A 495 37.52 -28.09 22.85
CA LEU A 495 36.98 -27.08 21.96
C LEU A 495 35.88 -26.33 22.72
N PRO A 496 36.03 -25.01 22.92
CA PRO A 496 34.93 -24.18 23.37
C PRO A 496 34.00 -23.93 22.17
N ASN A 497 32.69 -23.87 22.46
CA ASN A 497 31.54 -23.61 21.58
C ASN A 497 30.66 -24.86 21.43
N GLY A 498 29.35 -24.76 21.44
CA GLY A 498 28.48 -23.61 21.36
C GLY A 498 27.05 -24.13 21.48
N VAL A 499 26.19 -23.26 21.96
CA VAL A 499 24.81 -23.52 22.33
C VAL A 499 24.01 -23.92 21.09
N HIS A 500 23.73 -25.23 20.93
CA HIS A 500 22.61 -25.68 20.11
C HIS A 500 21.51 -26.20 21.04
N SER A 501 20.62 -25.26 21.40
CA SER A 501 19.32 -25.57 21.96
C SER A 501 18.53 -26.44 20.99
N SER A 502 18.35 -27.71 21.33
CA SER A 502 17.29 -28.53 20.72
C SER A 502 15.99 -28.35 21.50
N PRO A 503 14.83 -28.33 20.82
CA PRO A 503 13.59 -27.88 21.40
C PRO A 503 13.02 -28.91 22.37
N ILE A 504 12.67 -28.40 23.56
CA ILE A 504 11.74 -29.02 24.50
C ILE A 504 10.39 -29.18 23.78
N SER A 505 9.91 -30.41 23.67
CA SER A 505 8.48 -30.70 23.71
C SER A 505 8.24 -31.59 24.90
N GLY A 506 7.65 -30.99 25.93
CA GLY A 506 7.28 -31.63 27.17
C GLY A 506 6.08 -32.54 26.97
N ALA A 507 6.20 -33.77 27.47
CA ALA A 507 5.07 -34.58 27.89
C ALA A 507 5.48 -35.34 29.16
N SER A 508 5.30 -34.68 30.31
CA SER A 508 5.01 -35.32 31.59
C SER A 508 3.49 -35.52 31.60
N ARG A 509 2.83 -36.59 32.04
CA ARG A 509 3.02 -37.74 32.94
C ARG A 509 1.76 -38.60 32.65
N ALA A 510 1.59 -39.88 32.95
CA ALA A 510 2.32 -40.93 33.64
C ALA A 510 1.40 -42.18 33.58
N VAL A 511 1.98 -43.38 33.50
CA VAL A 511 1.67 -44.56 34.36
C VAL A 511 0.27 -45.21 34.11
N THR A 512 0.08 -46.51 33.81
CA THR A 512 0.68 -47.80 34.22
C THR A 512 0.08 -48.89 33.28
N ILE A 513 0.84 -49.85 32.71
CA ILE A 513 1.03 -51.25 33.20
C ILE A 513 -0.32 -52.02 33.23
N THR A 514 -0.60 -53.15 32.55
CA THR A 514 0.23 -54.23 31.97
C THR A 514 -0.64 -55.23 31.19
N THR A 515 0.00 -55.96 30.25
CA THR A 515 -0.15 -57.41 29.90
C THR A 515 -1.54 -57.87 29.39
N ASN A 516 -1.73 -58.44 28.20
CA ASN A 516 -1.11 -59.65 27.62
C ASN A 516 -1.78 -59.95 26.27
N GLY A 517 -1.01 -60.51 25.33
CA GLY A 517 -1.43 -61.67 24.53
C GLY A 517 -2.33 -61.50 23.29
N LEU A 518 -1.71 -61.81 22.14
CA LEU A 518 -2.26 -62.48 20.95
C LEU A 518 -3.40 -61.84 20.14
N GLY A 519 -3.14 -61.68 18.85
CA GLY A 519 -4.18 -61.67 17.81
C GLY A 519 -3.86 -60.77 16.62
N SER A 520 -3.25 -61.32 15.58
CA SER A 520 -3.42 -60.81 14.20
C SER A 520 -4.93 -60.75 13.87
N PRO A 521 -5.36 -59.85 12.97
CA PRO A 521 -5.53 -60.35 11.60
C PRO A 521 -5.23 -59.32 10.49
N THR A 522 -4.55 -59.83 9.47
CA THR A 522 -4.98 -59.92 8.08
C THR A 522 -5.73 -58.75 7.43
N SER A 523 -5.06 -58.20 6.41
CA SER A 523 -5.57 -57.41 5.30
C SER A 523 -6.81 -58.03 4.64
N MET A 524 -7.82 -57.22 4.35
CA MET A 524 -8.91 -57.55 3.44
C MET A 524 -8.87 -56.60 2.25
N THR A 525 -8.45 -57.16 1.12
CA THR A 525 -8.67 -56.71 -0.24
C THR A 525 -10.13 -56.92 -0.62
N ASN A 526 -10.80 -55.92 -1.18
CA ASN A 526 -12.06 -56.13 -1.91
C ASN A 526 -11.75 -56.19 -3.41
N ALA A 527 -11.93 -57.39 -3.97
CA ALA A 527 -12.12 -57.63 -5.38
C ALA A 527 -13.62 -57.61 -5.68
N THR A 528 -14.02 -57.00 -6.79
CA THR A 528 -15.24 -57.41 -7.51
C THR A 528 -14.82 -57.98 -8.84
N THR A 529 -15.06 -59.28 -8.97
CA THR A 529 -14.89 -60.15 -10.12
C THR A 529 -15.99 -59.93 -11.15
N ASN A 530 -15.66 -60.06 -12.43
CA ASN A 530 -16.38 -60.93 -13.37
C ASN A 530 -15.39 -61.43 -14.43
N GLY A 531 -15.21 -62.76 -14.48
CA GLY A 531 -14.53 -63.50 -15.56
C GLY A 531 -15.37 -63.50 -16.84
N ALA A 532 -15.00 -64.11 -17.95
CA ALA A 532 -14.07 -65.19 -18.29
C ALA A 532 -13.60 -64.94 -19.76
N GLY A 533 -12.63 -65.60 -20.36
CA GLY A 533 -11.87 -66.80 -20.02
C GLY A 533 -10.79 -67.03 -21.08
N ASP A 534 -9.77 -67.75 -20.63
CA ASP A 534 -8.79 -68.62 -21.30
C ASP A 534 -8.00 -68.22 -22.57
N HIS A 535 -6.72 -68.57 -22.44
CA HIS A 535 -5.54 -68.38 -23.29
C HIS A 535 -5.45 -69.41 -24.46
N PRO A 536 -4.26 -69.62 -25.08
CA PRO A 536 -3.69 -68.89 -26.20
C PRO A 536 -3.43 -69.84 -27.41
N ILE A 537 -2.71 -69.39 -28.44
CA ILE A 537 -1.77 -70.10 -29.35
C ILE A 537 -1.80 -69.45 -30.76
N SER A 538 -0.67 -68.89 -31.18
CA SER A 538 -0.30 -68.62 -32.60
C SER A 538 0.19 -69.95 -33.24
N PRO A 539 0.23 -70.19 -34.58
CA PRO A 539 0.79 -69.26 -35.58
C PRO A 539 0.32 -69.38 -37.06
N SER A 540 0.91 -68.54 -37.92
CA SER A 540 1.28 -68.75 -39.34
C SER A 540 0.29 -68.53 -40.52
N SER A 541 0.74 -67.63 -41.40
CA SER A 541 0.86 -67.72 -42.88
C SER A 541 -0.26 -67.31 -43.86
N GLU A 542 0.20 -66.57 -44.89
CA GLU A 542 -0.31 -66.35 -46.26
C GLU A 542 -1.65 -65.60 -46.43
N ALA A 543 -1.93 -64.82 -47.48
CA ALA A 543 -1.21 -64.13 -48.57
C ALA A 543 -2.28 -63.17 -49.16
N GLY A 544 -1.97 -61.91 -49.50
CA GLY A 544 -1.89 -61.54 -50.91
C GLY A 544 -2.31 -60.09 -51.19
N LEU A 545 -1.36 -59.36 -51.78
CA LEU A 545 -1.46 -58.39 -52.90
C LEU A 545 -2.68 -57.44 -53.02
N ALA A 546 -2.39 -56.13 -53.03
CA ALA A 546 -2.60 -55.29 -54.22
C ALA A 546 -1.83 -53.96 -54.11
N GLN A 547 -1.10 -53.66 -55.18
CA GLN A 547 -0.30 -52.45 -55.41
C GLN A 547 -1.18 -51.25 -55.77
N GLY A 548 -0.63 -50.04 -55.59
CA GLY A 548 -1.15 -48.80 -56.16
C GLY A 548 -0.21 -47.62 -55.93
N LEU A 549 0.87 -47.56 -56.73
CA LEU A 549 1.75 -46.39 -56.89
C LEU A 549 1.13 -45.36 -57.85
N GLY A 550 1.47 -44.08 -57.66
CA GLY A 550 1.34 -42.99 -58.65
C GLY A 550 1.51 -41.61 -57.98
N LEU A 551 2.73 -41.07 -57.93
CA LEU A 551 3.26 -39.98 -58.80
C LEU A 551 2.55 -38.63 -58.57
N ALA A 552 3.18 -37.64 -57.93
CA ALA A 552 4.20 -36.71 -58.45
C ALA A 552 3.65 -35.61 -59.36
N ASN A 553 3.71 -34.36 -58.86
CA ASN A 553 3.93 -33.06 -59.51
C ASN A 553 3.60 -31.99 -58.45
N GLY A 554 4.35 -30.92 -58.16
CA GLY A 554 5.41 -30.25 -58.90
C GLY A 554 5.08 -28.76 -59.03
N THR A 555 5.89 -27.91 -58.40
CA THR A 555 6.22 -26.50 -58.76
C THR A 555 5.23 -25.35 -58.50
N GLY A 556 5.79 -24.23 -58.02
CA GLY A 556 5.13 -22.91 -58.07
C GLY A 556 5.65 -21.87 -57.09
N ALA A 557 6.94 -21.51 -57.16
CA ALA A 557 7.44 -20.28 -56.55
C ALA A 557 7.15 -19.09 -57.47
N LEU A 558 6.66 -17.97 -56.92
CA LEU A 558 6.78 -16.64 -57.54
C LEU A 558 6.83 -15.55 -56.46
N SER A 559 7.98 -14.90 -56.40
CA SER A 559 8.20 -13.57 -55.86
C SER A 559 7.55 -12.50 -56.75
N SER A 560 6.92 -11.48 -56.16
CA SER A 560 7.02 -10.10 -56.69
C SER A 560 6.60 -9.09 -55.63
N THR A 561 7.43 -8.08 -55.54
CA THR A 561 7.28 -6.77 -54.90
C THR A 561 5.96 -6.06 -55.19
N GLY A 562 5.50 -5.30 -54.17
CA GLY A 562 4.43 -4.31 -54.18
C GLY A 562 4.30 -3.72 -52.79
#